data_AF-A0A6J1WHF9-F1
#
_entry.id   AF-A0A6J1WHF9-F1
#
_cell.length_a   1.000
_cell.length_b   1.000
_cell.length_c   1.000
_cell.angle_alpha   90.00
_cell.angle_beta   90.00
_cell.angle_gamma   90.00
#
_symmetry.space_group_name_H-M   'P 1'
#
loop_
_entity.id
_entity.type
_entity.pdbx_description
1 polymer ?
#
loop_
_entity_poly.entity_id
_entity_poly.type
_entity_poly.pdbx_seq_one_letter_code
_entity_poly.pdbx_strand_id
1 'polypeptide(L)'
;MILDVLHTLNHFFQPLPEDYASFKEFAHCMFPRLLDTKYMSSMPPFKEEVPSNVLQHLYATLSEPPFSLPKVVSSPGRGYCHADNKQHEAGYDAYVTGMCFLAMQAHLARMRGESGVRVSADGSPVLRPFLDKLYLSKTAHQDTPYMNLNGEDPNPSRDHVFYFTFPKEWQRNEINQLFSPY
;
A
#
# COMPACT_ATOMS: atom_id res chain seq x y z
N MET A 1 -2.52 -3.39 -4.06
CA MET A 1 -3.37 -3.39 -5.26
C MET A 1 -2.68 -3.86 -6.55
N ILE A 2 -1.53 -4.55 -6.50
CA ILE A 2 -0.80 -4.92 -7.73
C ILE A 2 -1.59 -5.84 -8.67
N LEU A 3 -2.27 -6.85 -8.11
CA LEU A 3 -3.10 -7.77 -8.90
C LEU A 3 -4.34 -7.06 -9.45
N ASP A 4 -4.93 -6.13 -8.69
CA ASP A 4 -6.06 -5.34 -9.15
C ASP A 4 -5.68 -4.56 -10.41
N VAL A 5 -4.53 -3.87 -10.39
CA VAL A 5 -4.01 -3.13 -11.55
C VAL A 5 -3.74 -4.07 -12.73
N LEU A 6 -3.03 -5.19 -12.51
CA LEU A 6 -2.71 -6.16 -13.57
C LEU A 6 -3.97 -6.70 -14.23
N HIS A 7 -4.94 -7.16 -13.44
CA HIS A 7 -6.18 -7.72 -13.96
C HIS A 7 -7.03 -6.65 -14.65
N THR A 8 -7.16 -5.46 -14.06
CA THR A 8 -7.93 -4.37 -14.67
C THR A 8 -7.35 -3.99 -16.03
N LEU A 9 -6.03 -3.83 -16.14
CA LEU A 9 -5.35 -3.52 -17.39
C LEU A 9 -5.55 -4.61 -18.44
N ASN A 10 -5.29 -5.87 -18.07
CA ASN A 10 -5.37 -7.01 -18.98
C ASN A 10 -6.79 -7.27 -19.50
N HIS A 11 -7.80 -7.12 -18.65
CA HIS A 11 -9.17 -7.49 -18.99
C HIS A 11 -9.96 -6.36 -19.67
N PHE A 12 -9.65 -5.09 -19.38
CA PHE A 12 -10.48 -3.97 -19.83
C PHE A 12 -9.79 -3.03 -20.82
N PHE A 13 -8.48 -3.14 -21.03
CA PHE A 13 -7.75 -2.25 -21.94
C PHE A 13 -7.05 -3.01 -23.06
N GLN A 14 -6.01 -3.79 -22.76
CA GLN A 14 -5.30 -4.62 -23.72
C GLN A 14 -4.47 -5.69 -22.97
N PRO A 15 -4.01 -6.75 -23.66
CA PRO A 15 -3.06 -7.69 -23.07
C PRO A 15 -1.86 -6.97 -22.45
N LEU A 16 -1.40 -7.46 -21.30
CA LEU A 16 -0.25 -6.85 -20.63
C LEU A 16 0.99 -6.88 -21.53
N PRO A 17 1.79 -5.80 -21.56
CA PRO A 17 3.08 -5.80 -22.24
C PRO A 17 3.98 -6.92 -21.72
N GLU A 18 4.82 -7.48 -22.61
CA GLU A 18 5.74 -8.56 -22.25
C GLU A 18 6.91 -8.06 -21.40
N ASP A 19 7.32 -6.81 -21.60
CA ASP A 19 8.43 -6.20 -20.88
C ASP A 19 7.95 -5.32 -19.71
N TYR A 20 8.77 -5.32 -18.66
CA TYR A 20 8.47 -4.65 -17.40
C TYR A 20 8.38 -3.12 -17.53
N ALA A 21 9.24 -2.51 -18.35
CA ALA A 21 9.27 -1.07 -18.53
C ALA A 21 8.00 -0.59 -19.23
N SER A 22 7.61 -1.22 -20.33
CA SER A 22 6.37 -0.92 -21.05
C SER A 22 5.14 -1.20 -20.19
N PHE A 23 5.15 -2.22 -19.34
CA PHE A 23 4.07 -2.42 -18.37
C PHE A 23 3.93 -1.21 -17.43
N LYS A 24 5.04 -0.70 -16.89
CA LYS A 24 5.01 0.47 -15.99
C LYS A 24 4.49 1.72 -16.70
N GLU A 25 4.97 1.98 -17.92
CA GLU A 25 4.49 3.08 -18.75
C GLU A 25 2.99 2.96 -19.05
N PHE A 26 2.53 1.77 -19.43
CA PHE A 26 1.13 1.50 -19.70
C PHE A 26 0.26 1.70 -18.44
N ALA A 27 0.67 1.13 -17.31
CA ALA A 27 -0.04 1.27 -16.05
C ALA A 27 -0.14 2.73 -15.60
N HIS A 28 0.95 3.51 -15.73
CA HIS A 28 0.94 4.93 -15.39
C HIS A 28 0.12 5.76 -16.39
N CYS A 29 0.13 5.41 -17.68
CA CYS A 29 -0.71 6.07 -18.68
C CYS A 29 -2.20 5.89 -18.37
N MET A 30 -2.61 4.68 -17.96
CA MET A 30 -4.01 4.38 -17.66
C MET A 30 -4.45 4.90 -16.28
N PHE A 31 -3.54 4.86 -15.31
CA PHE A 31 -3.76 5.33 -13.95
C PHE A 31 -2.65 6.32 -13.57
N PRO A 32 -2.77 7.60 -13.98
CA PRO A 32 -1.71 8.61 -13.81
C PRO A 32 -1.47 8.99 -12.35
N ARG A 33 -2.35 8.55 -11.44
CA ARG A 33 -2.24 8.76 -10.01
C ARG A 33 -2.75 7.54 -9.27
N LEU A 34 -1.83 6.69 -8.84
CA LEU A 34 -2.14 5.56 -7.95
C LEU A 34 -1.59 5.82 -6.56
N LEU A 35 -2.31 5.34 -5.55
CA LEU A 35 -1.85 5.35 -4.16
C LEU A 35 -2.26 4.04 -3.51
N ASP A 36 -1.26 3.22 -3.15
CA ASP A 36 -1.49 1.98 -2.43
C ASP A 36 -1.44 2.21 -0.92
N THR A 37 -2.58 2.07 -0.22
CA THR A 37 -2.68 2.28 1.24
C THR A 37 -1.83 1.31 2.03
N LYS A 38 -1.56 0.11 1.49
CA LYS A 38 -0.67 -0.86 2.09
C LYS A 38 0.78 -0.39 2.01
N TYR A 39 1.16 0.23 0.89
CA TYR A 39 2.47 0.88 0.77
C TYR A 39 2.58 2.09 1.70
N MET A 40 1.60 3.00 1.65
CA MET A 40 1.58 4.22 2.48
C MET A 40 1.72 3.90 3.97
N SER A 41 0.96 2.92 4.48
CA SER A 41 1.02 2.53 5.90
C SER A 41 2.32 1.81 6.30
N SER A 42 3.08 1.29 5.33
CA SER A 42 4.36 0.60 5.59
C SER A 42 5.57 1.56 5.57
N MET A 43 5.36 2.85 5.30
CA MET A 43 6.41 3.86 5.20
C MET A 43 6.34 4.84 6.38
N PRO A 44 7.46 5.50 6.76
CA PRO A 44 7.43 6.59 7.73
C PRO A 44 6.45 7.70 7.31
N PRO A 45 5.68 8.29 8.25
CA PRO A 45 5.74 8.09 9.71
C PRO A 45 4.99 6.82 10.20
N PHE A 46 4.14 6.22 9.37
CA PHE A 46 3.17 5.20 9.81
C PHE A 46 3.77 3.86 10.20
N LYS A 47 4.92 3.50 9.62
CA LYS A 47 5.57 2.21 9.84
C LYS A 47 5.70 1.82 11.32
N GLU A 48 5.97 2.78 12.19
CA GLU A 48 6.16 2.56 13.63
C GLU A 48 4.84 2.58 14.42
N GLU A 49 3.82 3.27 13.89
CA GLU A 49 2.51 3.44 14.55
C GLU A 49 1.47 2.40 14.09
N VAL A 50 1.70 1.74 12.95
CA VAL A 50 0.80 0.77 12.33
C VAL A 50 1.40 -0.64 12.40
N PRO A 51 0.95 -1.49 13.34
CA PRO A 51 1.55 -2.82 13.56
C PRO A 51 1.20 -3.84 12.46
N SER A 52 0.15 -3.58 11.68
CA SER A 52 -0.29 -4.49 10.63
C SER A 52 -0.90 -3.73 9.45
N ASN A 53 -0.46 -4.09 8.25
CA ASN A 53 -0.94 -3.53 6.98
C ASN A 53 -1.99 -4.44 6.29
N VAL A 54 -2.63 -5.34 7.06
CA VAL A 54 -3.86 -6.04 6.64
C VAL A 54 -5.01 -5.04 6.75
N LEU A 55 -5.85 -4.92 5.73
CA LEU A 55 -6.82 -3.83 5.60
C LEU A 55 -7.70 -3.64 6.85
N GLN A 56 -8.20 -4.73 7.43
CA GLN A 56 -9.04 -4.69 8.62
C GLN A 56 -8.28 -4.22 9.87
N HIS A 57 -7.05 -4.71 10.06
CA HIS A 57 -6.21 -4.25 11.16
C HIS A 57 -5.80 -2.79 10.99
N LEU A 58 -5.45 -2.39 9.77
CA LEU A 58 -5.15 -1.01 9.42
C LEU A 58 -6.33 -0.09 9.75
N TYR A 59 -7.55 -0.47 9.35
CA TYR A 59 -8.76 0.29 9.67
C TYR A 59 -8.97 0.43 11.18
N ALA A 60 -8.82 -0.66 11.93
CA ALA A 60 -8.94 -0.66 13.39
C ALA A 60 -7.86 0.20 14.08
N THR A 61 -6.61 0.17 13.60
CA THR A 61 -5.56 1.05 14.12
C THR A 61 -5.88 2.52 13.82
N LEU A 62 -6.36 2.83 12.62
CA LEU A 62 -6.66 4.21 12.20
C LEU A 62 -7.94 4.78 12.83
N SER A 63 -8.76 3.97 13.51
CA SER A 63 -9.91 4.45 14.28
C SER A 63 -9.54 4.96 15.68
N GLU A 64 -8.33 4.70 16.15
CA GLU A 64 -7.87 5.04 17.49
C GLU A 64 -6.82 6.16 17.48
N PRO A 65 -6.67 6.92 18.59
CA PRO A 65 -5.60 7.92 18.72
C PRO A 65 -4.20 7.32 18.47
N PRO A 66 -3.29 8.07 17.83
CA PRO A 66 -3.41 9.48 17.45
C PRO A 66 -4.22 9.71 16.17
N PHE A 67 -4.67 8.67 15.47
CA PHE A 67 -5.46 8.79 14.25
C PHE A 67 -6.93 9.10 14.54
N SER A 68 -7.67 9.40 13.48
CA SER A 68 -9.12 9.45 13.52
C SER A 68 -9.68 9.16 12.13
N LEU A 69 -10.70 8.31 12.07
CA LEU A 69 -11.42 8.09 10.83
C LEU A 69 -12.25 9.34 10.48
N PRO A 70 -12.28 9.73 9.20
CA PRO A 70 -13.15 10.83 8.76
C PRO A 70 -14.62 10.44 8.92
N LYS A 71 -15.47 11.44 9.15
CA LYS A 71 -16.93 11.23 9.08
C LYS A 71 -17.35 11.20 7.61
N VAL A 72 -17.74 10.02 7.13
CA VAL A 72 -18.27 9.84 5.77
C VAL A 72 -19.76 9.51 5.84
N VAL A 73 -20.55 10.14 4.96
CA VAL A 73 -22.00 9.96 4.92
C VAL A 73 -22.39 9.44 3.54
N SER A 74 -23.20 8.38 3.56
CA SER A 74 -23.77 7.74 2.38
C SER A 74 -25.17 8.29 2.11
N SER A 75 -25.54 8.43 0.84
CA SER A 75 -26.93 8.77 0.50
C SER A 75 -27.86 7.58 0.79
N PRO A 76 -29.15 7.81 1.12
CA PRO A 76 -30.07 6.70 1.38
C PRO A 76 -30.09 5.68 0.24
N GLY A 77 -29.93 4.40 0.59
CA GLY A 77 -29.88 3.29 -0.39
C GLY A 77 -28.62 3.23 -1.26
N ARG A 78 -27.60 4.07 -0.99
CA ARG A 78 -26.34 4.10 -1.74
C ARG A 78 -25.15 4.19 -0.80
N GLY A 79 -24.44 3.07 -0.62
CA GLY A 79 -23.17 3.02 0.09
C GLY A 79 -23.21 2.10 1.32
N TYR A 80 -22.07 2.06 2.01
CA TYR A 80 -21.91 1.34 3.27
C TYR A 80 -22.00 2.32 4.43
N CYS A 81 -22.35 1.79 5.60
CA CYS A 81 -22.25 2.47 6.89
C CYS A 81 -21.07 1.89 7.68
N HIS A 82 -20.54 2.63 8.66
CA HIS A 82 -19.46 2.15 9.54
C HIS A 82 -19.80 0.85 10.30
N ALA A 83 -21.09 0.54 10.46
CA ALA A 83 -21.57 -0.65 11.15
C ALA A 83 -21.70 -1.88 10.23
N ASP A 84 -21.59 -1.71 8.91
CA ASP A 84 -21.70 -2.82 7.97
C ASP A 84 -20.42 -3.63 7.98
N ASN A 85 -20.46 -4.88 8.43
CA ASN A 85 -19.31 -5.77 8.34
C ASN A 85 -19.46 -6.69 7.12
N LYS A 86 -19.00 -6.23 5.95
CA LYS A 86 -19.09 -6.94 4.65
C LYS A 86 -17.71 -7.23 4.05
N GLN A 87 -16.80 -7.72 4.87
CA GLN A 87 -15.44 -8.05 4.45
C GLN A 87 -15.45 -8.99 3.25
N HIS A 88 -14.47 -8.83 2.36
CA HIS A 88 -14.31 -9.61 1.13
C HIS A 88 -15.30 -9.28 0.00
N GLU A 89 -16.19 -8.31 0.20
CA GLU A 89 -16.93 -7.68 -0.90
C GLU A 89 -16.08 -6.53 -1.48
N ALA A 90 -15.80 -6.56 -2.79
CA ALA A 90 -14.90 -5.59 -3.43
C ALA A 90 -15.30 -4.12 -3.20
N GLY A 91 -16.60 -3.82 -3.23
CA GLY A 91 -17.10 -2.46 -2.96
C GLY A 91 -16.85 -2.02 -1.52
N TYR A 92 -17.02 -2.93 -0.56
CA TYR A 92 -16.78 -2.65 0.85
C TYR A 92 -15.29 -2.48 1.14
N ASP A 93 -14.44 -3.35 0.59
CA ASP A 93 -12.99 -3.25 0.76
C ASP A 93 -12.45 -1.97 0.09
N ALA A 94 -13.02 -1.53 -1.03
CA ALA A 94 -12.70 -0.23 -1.65
C ALA A 94 -13.12 0.95 -0.75
N TYR A 95 -14.30 0.89 -0.14
CA TYR A 95 -14.76 1.89 0.84
C TYR A 95 -13.81 1.96 2.04
N VAL A 96 -13.52 0.83 2.69
CA VAL A 96 -12.59 0.75 3.83
C VAL A 96 -11.20 1.26 3.44
N THR A 97 -10.71 0.90 2.25
CA THR A 97 -9.44 1.41 1.70
C THR A 97 -9.45 2.93 1.59
N GLY A 98 -10.53 3.53 1.08
CA GLY A 98 -10.70 4.98 1.02
C GLY A 98 -10.71 5.64 2.40
N MET A 99 -11.38 5.04 3.38
CA MET A 99 -11.38 5.51 4.77
C MET A 99 -9.98 5.52 5.38
N CYS A 100 -9.22 4.44 5.20
CA CYS A 100 -7.84 4.35 5.65
C CYS A 100 -6.95 5.42 5.00
N PHE A 101 -7.07 5.63 3.69
CA PHE A 101 -6.34 6.68 2.98
C PHE A 101 -6.62 8.07 3.58
N LEU A 102 -7.90 8.42 3.77
CA LEU A 102 -8.28 9.73 4.30
C LEU A 102 -7.78 9.95 5.73
N ALA A 103 -7.83 8.93 6.59
CA ALA A 103 -7.32 9.01 7.95
C ALA A 103 -5.80 9.23 7.97
N MET A 104 -5.05 8.49 7.16
CA MET A 104 -3.60 8.67 7.02
C MET A 104 -3.24 10.05 6.45
N GLN A 105 -3.96 10.52 5.42
CA GLN A 105 -3.74 11.85 4.85
C GLN A 105 -4.03 12.96 5.87
N ALA A 106 -5.11 12.85 6.63
CA ALA A 106 -5.46 13.82 7.67
C ALA A 106 -4.39 13.86 8.77
N HIS A 107 -3.86 12.70 9.17
CA HIS A 107 -2.75 12.63 10.12
C HIS A 107 -1.50 13.35 9.61
N LEU A 108 -1.11 13.12 8.35
CA LEU A 108 0.03 13.82 7.72
C LEU A 108 -0.17 15.34 7.68
N ALA A 109 -1.37 15.81 7.35
CA ALA A 109 -1.71 17.23 7.34
C ALA A 109 -1.58 17.83 8.74
N ARG A 110 -2.11 17.15 9.77
CA ARG A 110 -2.02 17.59 11.17
C ARG A 110 -0.57 17.67 11.65
N MET A 111 0.27 16.70 11.30
CA MET A 111 1.71 16.76 11.65
C MET A 111 2.42 17.98 11.04
N ARG A 112 1.93 18.50 9.92
CA ARG A 112 2.43 19.72 9.28
C ARG A 112 1.81 21.01 9.82
N GLY A 113 0.92 20.91 10.82
CA GLY A 113 0.17 22.06 11.34
C GLY A 113 -0.93 22.55 10.40
N GLU A 114 -1.28 21.78 9.36
CA GLU A 114 -2.36 22.10 8.43
C GLU A 114 -3.70 21.66 9.05
N SER A 115 -4.67 22.57 9.14
CA SER A 115 -6.01 22.27 9.67
C SER A 115 -7.05 22.28 8.54
N GLY A 116 -7.92 21.27 8.53
CA GLY A 116 -9.11 21.25 7.66
C GLY A 116 -8.85 21.10 6.15
N VAL A 117 -7.67 20.63 5.74
CA VAL A 117 -7.31 20.53 4.32
C VAL A 117 -8.06 19.39 3.65
N ARG A 118 -9.09 19.73 2.85
CA ARG A 118 -9.57 18.84 1.80
C ARG A 118 -8.40 18.50 0.90
N VAL A 119 -8.25 17.23 0.52
CA VAL A 119 -7.23 16.82 -0.45
C VAL A 119 -7.42 17.66 -1.72
N SER A 120 -6.51 18.60 -1.99
CA SER A 120 -6.56 19.42 -3.20
C SER A 120 -6.52 18.51 -4.42
N ALA A 121 -7.35 18.82 -5.43
CA ALA A 121 -7.41 18.09 -6.69
C ALA A 121 -6.03 17.99 -7.35
N ASP A 122 -5.22 19.04 -7.20
CA ASP A 122 -3.89 19.21 -7.79
C ASP A 122 -2.80 18.35 -7.12
N GLY A 123 -3.17 17.61 -6.07
CA GLY A 123 -2.28 16.75 -5.30
C GLY A 123 -1.60 17.50 -4.16
N SER A 124 -1.77 16.99 -2.93
CA SER A 124 -1.03 17.50 -1.79
C SER A 124 0.45 17.09 -1.92
N PRO A 125 1.42 18.03 -1.79
CA PRO A 125 2.85 17.71 -1.78
C PRO A 125 3.21 16.62 -0.77
N VAL A 126 2.43 16.47 0.31
CA VAL A 126 2.63 15.45 1.34
C VAL A 126 2.40 14.02 0.83
N LEU A 127 1.62 13.85 -0.24
CA LEU A 127 1.31 12.54 -0.80
C LEU A 127 2.31 12.09 -1.87
N ARG A 128 3.12 13.00 -2.41
CA ARG A 128 4.08 12.70 -3.50
C ARG A 128 4.98 11.49 -3.22
N PRO A 129 5.50 11.27 -2.00
CA PRO A 129 6.29 10.08 -1.71
C PRO A 129 5.54 8.76 -1.93
N PHE A 130 4.21 8.76 -1.80
CA PHE A 130 3.37 7.56 -1.89
C PHE A 130 2.72 7.36 -3.26
N LEU A 131 2.71 8.39 -4.10
CA LEU A 131 2.11 8.31 -5.43
C LEU A 131 2.91 7.35 -6.34
N ASP A 132 2.14 6.64 -7.16
CA ASP A 132 2.56 5.75 -8.24
C ASP A 132 3.47 4.60 -7.78
N LYS A 133 3.37 4.25 -6.50
CA LYS A 133 4.11 3.14 -5.88
C LYS A 133 3.16 2.03 -5.45
N LEU A 134 3.32 0.86 -6.07
CA LEU A 134 2.51 -0.33 -5.78
C LEU A 134 3.24 -1.25 -4.81
N TYR A 135 2.59 -1.64 -3.72
CA TYR A 135 3.21 -2.48 -2.69
C TYR A 135 3.56 -3.88 -3.19
N LEU A 136 4.76 -4.37 -2.89
CA LEU A 136 5.23 -5.71 -3.24
C LEU A 136 5.40 -6.59 -2.00
N SER A 137 4.32 -7.27 -1.58
CA SER A 137 4.28 -8.03 -0.32
C SER A 137 5.39 -9.05 -0.10
N LYS A 138 5.86 -9.73 -1.16
CA LYS A 138 6.90 -10.77 -1.03
C LYS A 138 8.30 -10.21 -0.82
N THR A 139 8.58 -9.03 -1.39
CA THR A 139 9.91 -8.40 -1.36
C THR A 139 9.99 -7.25 -0.36
N ALA A 140 8.86 -6.87 0.27
CA ALA A 140 8.76 -5.75 1.20
C ALA A 140 9.66 -5.84 2.44
N HIS A 141 10.07 -7.05 2.83
CA HIS A 141 10.96 -7.27 3.97
C HIS A 141 12.39 -7.62 3.56
N GLN A 142 12.71 -7.57 2.26
CA GLN A 142 14.01 -7.99 1.74
C GLN A 142 14.76 -6.80 1.14
N ASP A 143 14.21 -6.19 0.09
CA ASP A 143 14.99 -5.42 -0.86
C ASP A 143 14.22 -4.21 -1.39
N THR A 144 13.15 -4.48 -2.12
CA THR A 144 12.39 -3.47 -2.86
C THR A 144 10.91 -3.56 -2.45
N PRO A 145 10.41 -2.63 -1.62
CA PRO A 145 9.07 -2.75 -1.04
C PRO A 145 7.93 -2.37 -1.97
N TYR A 146 8.25 -1.84 -3.14
CA TYR A 146 7.27 -1.35 -4.10
C TYR A 146 7.81 -1.36 -5.53
N MET A 147 6.89 -1.37 -6.48
CA MET A 147 7.12 -1.03 -7.87
C MET A 147 6.82 0.46 -8.06
N ASN A 148 7.74 1.22 -8.64
CA ASN A 148 7.58 2.63 -8.92
C ASN A 148 7.12 2.84 -10.36
N LEU A 149 5.83 3.04 -10.62
CA LEU A 149 5.29 3.16 -11.98
C LEU A 149 5.80 4.39 -12.73
N ASN A 150 6.24 5.42 -12.02
CA ASN A 150 6.71 6.68 -12.60
C ASN A 150 8.18 6.95 -12.23
N GLY A 151 9.06 6.03 -12.60
CA GLY A 151 10.50 6.14 -12.43
C GLY A 151 11.18 4.81 -12.12
N GLU A 152 12.44 4.87 -11.70
CA GLU A 152 13.20 3.68 -11.34
C GLU A 152 12.71 3.05 -10.03
N ASP A 153 12.81 1.73 -9.96
CA ASP A 153 12.59 1.01 -8.72
C ASP A 153 13.82 1.16 -7.79
N PRO A 154 13.65 1.01 -6.47
CA PRO A 154 14.77 0.90 -5.55
C PRO A 154 15.76 -0.18 -5.99
N ASN A 155 17.05 0.19 -6.06
CA ASN A 155 18.16 -0.72 -6.30
C ASN A 155 18.96 -0.93 -5.01
N PRO A 156 18.58 -1.90 -4.15
CA PRO A 156 19.28 -2.16 -2.90
C PRO A 156 20.65 -2.78 -3.16
N SER A 157 21.61 -2.50 -2.26
CA SER A 157 22.92 -3.16 -2.31
C SER A 157 22.75 -4.67 -2.17
N ARG A 158 23.52 -5.41 -2.98
CA ARG A 158 23.55 -6.87 -2.97
C ARG A 158 24.76 -7.43 -2.23
N ASP A 159 25.56 -6.57 -1.60
CA ASP A 159 26.84 -6.95 -0.98
C ASP A 159 26.68 -7.95 0.18
N HIS A 160 25.49 -8.01 0.79
CA HIS A 160 25.16 -8.88 1.92
C HIS A 160 23.91 -9.74 1.70
N VAL A 161 23.56 -10.01 0.43
CA VAL A 161 22.45 -10.90 0.07
C VAL A 161 23.01 -12.25 -0.38
N PHE A 162 22.64 -13.32 0.31
CA PHE A 162 23.11 -14.67 0.02
C PHE A 162 21.96 -15.57 -0.42
N TYR A 163 22.16 -16.31 -1.50
CA TYR A 163 21.29 -17.42 -1.89
C TYR A 163 21.84 -18.72 -1.30
N PHE A 164 21.01 -19.46 -0.59
CA PHE A 164 21.37 -20.79 -0.10
C PHE A 164 20.19 -21.76 -0.30
N THR A 165 20.55 -23.02 -0.52
CA THR A 165 19.60 -24.13 -0.64
C THR A 165 19.71 -25.01 0.59
N PHE A 166 18.58 -25.49 1.09
CA PHE A 166 18.51 -26.30 2.30
C PHE A 166 17.46 -27.41 2.16
N PRO A 167 17.53 -28.49 2.97
CA PRO A 167 16.53 -29.55 2.98
C PRO A 167 15.12 -29.00 3.29
N LYS A 168 14.09 -29.54 2.65
CA LYS A 168 12.69 -29.08 2.83
C LYS A 168 12.18 -29.18 4.26
N GLU A 169 12.81 -30.03 5.07
CA GLU A 169 12.46 -30.27 6.46
C GLU A 169 12.87 -29.12 7.39
N TRP A 170 13.82 -28.28 6.97
CA TRP A 170 14.33 -27.19 7.81
C TRP A 170 13.27 -26.09 8.02
N GLN A 171 13.16 -25.66 9.26
CA GLN A 171 12.36 -24.54 9.71
C GLN A 171 13.20 -23.27 9.84
N ARG A 172 12.52 -22.12 9.94
CA ARG A 172 13.14 -20.80 10.09
C ARG A 172 14.15 -20.73 11.23
N ASN A 173 13.91 -21.44 12.34
CA ASN A 173 14.81 -21.42 13.49
C ASN A 173 16.15 -22.10 13.20
N GLU A 174 16.16 -23.19 12.45
CA GLU A 174 17.41 -23.88 12.04
C GLU A 174 18.24 -22.98 11.13
N ILE A 175 17.59 -22.26 10.21
CA ILE A 175 18.23 -21.24 9.36
C ILE A 175 18.82 -20.11 10.22
N ASN A 176 18.05 -19.56 11.16
CA ASN A 176 18.53 -18.48 12.02
C ASN A 176 19.71 -18.93 12.90
N GLN A 177 19.70 -20.16 13.41
CA GLN A 177 20.80 -20.72 14.19
C GLN A 177 22.08 -20.86 13.35
N LEU A 178 21.95 -21.31 12.09
CA LEU A 178 23.09 -21.46 11.18
C LEU A 178 23.84 -20.12 10.99
N PHE A 179 23.11 -19.01 10.91
CA PHE A 179 23.68 -17.68 10.71
C PHE A 179 23.88 -16.88 12.00
N SER A 180 23.52 -17.41 13.18
CA SER A 180 23.63 -16.69 14.46
C SER A 180 25.00 -16.11 14.84
N PRO A 181 26.16 -16.60 14.34
CA PRO A 181 27.44 -15.96 14.59
C PRO A 181 27.67 -14.63 13.85
N TYR A 182 26.79 -14.27 12.91
CA TYR A 182 26.85 -13.07 12.07
C TYR A 182 25.62 -12.18 12.31
#